data_AF-A0AAV9CYH9-F1
#
_entry.id   AF-A0AAV9CYH9-F1
#
_cell.length_a   1.000
_cell.length_b   1.000
_cell.length_c   1.000
_cell.angle_alpha   90.00
_cell.angle_beta   90.00
_cell.angle_gamma   90.00
#
_symmetry.space_group_name_H-M   'P 1'
#
loop_
_entity.id
_entity.type
_entity.pdbx_description
1 polymer ?
#
loop_
_entity_poly.entity_id
_entity_poly.type
_entity_poly.pdbx_seq_one_letter_code
_entity_poly.pdbx_strand_id
1 'polypeptide(L)'
;MQGRITAQARQHLSDNFPFKVQTFQITDLLVNITKHVLKPKHEILTPEEKHKLLKKYNLEEKQLPRMLETDAVARYYGLGRGQVVKVTYSSDVTESHVTYRCVM
;
A
#
# COMPACT_ATOMS: atom_id res chain seq x y z
N MET A 1 -20.41 -18.44 -9.54
CA MET A 1 -19.49 -17.41 -9.00
C MET A 1 -18.69 -18.04 -7.87
N GLN A 2 -17.38 -17.84 -7.81
CA GLN A 2 -16.58 -18.39 -6.71
C GLN A 2 -16.98 -17.73 -5.39
N GLY A 3 -17.18 -18.53 -4.34
CA GLY A 3 -17.55 -18.05 -3.01
C GLY A 3 -16.34 -17.53 -2.23
N ARG A 4 -16.62 -16.82 -1.13
CA ARG A 4 -15.58 -16.39 -0.18
C ARG A 4 -14.92 -17.59 0.48
N ILE A 5 -13.61 -17.51 0.71
CA ILE A 5 -12.86 -18.49 1.51
C ILE A 5 -13.45 -18.58 2.93
N THR A 6 -13.56 -19.81 3.47
CA THR A 6 -14.08 -20.07 4.82
C THR A 6 -13.14 -19.53 5.89
N ALA A 7 -13.67 -19.27 7.10
CA ALA A 7 -12.87 -18.71 8.20
C ALA A 7 -11.73 -19.65 8.62
N GLN A 8 -12.01 -20.96 8.70
CA GLN A 8 -11.01 -21.98 9.02
C GLN A 8 -9.87 -22.00 8.00
N ALA A 9 -10.18 -21.95 6.71
CA ALA A 9 -9.16 -21.90 5.66
C ALA A 9 -8.30 -20.64 5.74
N ARG A 10 -8.88 -19.46 6.07
CA ARG A 10 -8.07 -18.23 6.28
C ARG A 10 -7.09 -18.37 7.44
N GLN A 11 -7.51 -18.96 8.55
CA GLN A 11 -6.66 -19.17 9.72
C GLN A 11 -5.53 -20.16 9.41
N HIS A 12 -5.82 -21.23 8.69
CA HIS A 12 -4.78 -22.16 8.26
C HIS A 12 -3.73 -21.49 7.34
N LEU A 13 -4.15 -20.54 6.50
CA LEU A 13 -3.23 -19.77 5.65
C LEU A 13 -2.33 -18.81 6.44
N SER A 14 -2.78 -18.28 7.58
CA SER A 14 -1.93 -17.42 8.43
C SER A 14 -0.91 -18.23 9.23
N ASP A 15 -1.29 -19.42 9.70
CA ASP A 15 -0.54 -20.10 10.77
C ASP A 15 0.49 -21.10 10.24
N ASN A 16 0.26 -21.68 9.05
CA ASN A 16 1.03 -22.86 8.58
C ASN A 16 2.10 -22.55 7.52
N PHE A 17 2.24 -21.31 7.09
CA PHE A 17 3.17 -20.94 6.02
C PHE A 17 4.32 -20.08 6.55
N PRO A 18 5.58 -20.36 6.16
CA PRO A 18 6.74 -19.58 6.60
C PRO A 18 6.85 -18.21 5.90
N PHE A 19 5.93 -17.88 5.00
CA PHE A 19 5.92 -16.65 4.20
C PHE A 19 4.55 -15.95 4.28
N LYS A 20 4.53 -14.63 4.02
CA LYS A 20 3.29 -13.83 4.02
C LYS A 20 2.38 -14.28 2.88
N VAL A 21 1.21 -14.81 3.21
CA VAL A 21 0.16 -15.18 2.25
C VAL A 21 -0.85 -14.04 2.14
N GLN A 22 -1.20 -13.65 0.91
CA GLN A 22 -2.28 -12.70 0.64
C GLN A 22 -3.35 -13.36 -0.22
N THR A 23 -4.62 -13.09 0.09
CA THR A 23 -5.76 -13.63 -0.63
C THR A 23 -6.53 -12.51 -1.31
N PHE A 24 -6.94 -12.76 -2.55
CA PHE A 24 -7.73 -11.84 -3.36
C PHE A 24 -8.98 -12.56 -3.86
N GLN A 25 -10.11 -11.87 -3.85
CA GLN A 25 -11.28 -12.33 -4.58
C GLN A 25 -11.08 -12.02 -6.07
N ILE A 26 -11.49 -12.93 -6.95
CA ILE A 26 -11.35 -12.72 -8.40
C ILE A 26 -12.05 -11.42 -8.84
N THR A 27 -13.18 -11.08 -8.20
CA THR A 27 -13.92 -9.85 -8.44
C THR A 27 -13.08 -8.59 -8.23
N ASP A 28 -12.15 -8.61 -7.27
CA ASP A 28 -11.28 -7.47 -6.95
C ASP A 28 -10.19 -7.25 -8.02
N LEU A 29 -9.93 -8.27 -8.84
CA LEU A 29 -8.87 -8.25 -9.86
C LEU A 29 -9.41 -8.00 -11.28
N LEU A 30 -10.73 -7.89 -11.45
CA LEU A 30 -11.38 -7.67 -12.75
C LEU A 30 -10.91 -6.37 -13.41
N VAL A 31 -10.62 -5.35 -12.61
CA VAL A 31 -10.12 -4.06 -13.07
C VAL A 31 -8.81 -3.75 -12.37
N ASN A 32 -7.79 -3.37 -13.14
CA ASN A 32 -6.55 -2.92 -12.56
C ASN A 32 -6.74 -1.52 -11.95
N ILE A 33 -6.83 -1.45 -10.63
CA ILE A 33 -6.96 -0.20 -9.87
C ILE A 33 -5.81 0.78 -10.15
N THR A 34 -4.64 0.27 -10.56
CA THR A 34 -3.48 1.09 -10.94
C THR A 34 -3.59 1.65 -12.36
N LYS A 35 -4.69 1.49 -13.07
CA LYS A 35 -4.90 2.14 -14.38
C LYS A 35 -6.04 3.16 -14.38
N HIS A 36 -6.61 3.43 -13.21
CA HIS A 36 -7.67 4.42 -13.07
C HIS A 36 -7.17 5.83 -13.43
N VAL A 37 -8.03 6.66 -14.02
CA VAL A 37 -7.67 8.02 -14.45
C VAL A 37 -7.33 8.95 -13.28
N LEU A 38 -8.04 8.81 -12.15
CA LEU A 38 -7.83 9.63 -10.95
C LEU A 38 -6.70 9.14 -10.04
N LYS A 39 -5.92 8.13 -10.47
CA LYS A 39 -4.90 7.53 -9.61
C LYS A 39 -3.64 8.43 -9.58
N PRO A 40 -3.07 8.69 -8.39
CA PRO A 40 -1.71 9.19 -8.29
C PRO A 40 -0.66 8.08 -8.51
N LYS A 41 0.57 8.47 -8.85
CA LYS A 41 1.69 7.54 -8.94
C LYS A 41 2.16 7.16 -7.54
N HIS A 42 2.23 5.86 -7.25
CA HIS A 42 2.70 5.33 -5.98
C HIS A 42 4.08 4.71 -6.15
N GLU A 43 5.06 5.18 -5.38
CA GLU A 43 6.45 4.70 -5.37
C GLU A 43 6.80 4.23 -3.96
N ILE A 44 7.22 2.98 -3.81
CA ILE A 44 7.58 2.40 -2.51
C ILE A 44 9.00 2.86 -2.18
N LEU A 45 9.19 3.46 -1.01
CA LEU A 45 10.51 3.86 -0.56
C LEU A 45 11.25 2.67 0.06
N THR A 46 12.53 2.57 -0.27
CA THR A 46 13.47 1.69 0.41
C THR A 46 13.72 2.15 1.86
N PRO A 47 14.23 1.28 2.75
CA PRO A 47 14.57 1.66 4.12
C PRO A 47 15.55 2.85 4.20
N GLU A 48 16.50 2.92 3.26
CA GLU A 48 17.47 4.01 3.17
C GLU A 48 16.81 5.34 2.77
N GLU A 49 15.93 5.31 1.77
CA GLU A 49 15.19 6.50 1.33
C GLU A 49 14.22 6.99 2.40
N LYS A 50 13.56 6.07 3.12
CA LYS A 50 12.74 6.38 4.29
C LYS A 50 13.57 7.09 5.35
N HIS A 51 14.76 6.59 5.69
CA HIS A 51 15.62 7.24 6.68
C HIS A 51 16.07 8.64 6.24
N LYS A 52 16.45 8.79 4.95
CA LYS A 52 16.80 10.08 4.36
C LYS A 52 15.63 11.07 4.42
N LEU A 53 14.40 10.61 4.14
CA LEU A 53 13.18 11.42 4.19
C LEU A 53 12.92 11.95 5.60
N LEU A 54 12.91 11.05 6.59
CA LEU A 54 12.66 11.40 7.99
C LEU A 54 13.70 12.38 8.52
N LYS A 55 14.98 12.17 8.17
CA LYS A 55 16.07 13.08 8.53
C LYS A 55 15.95 14.43 7.84
N LYS A 56 15.59 14.47 6.55
CA LYS A 56 15.44 15.71 5.78
C LYS A 56 14.39 16.65 6.37
N TYR A 57 13.27 16.09 6.81
CA TYR A 57 12.16 16.87 7.36
C TYR A 57 12.13 16.91 8.89
N ASN A 58 13.10 16.26 9.56
CA ASN A 58 13.16 16.09 11.01
C ASN A 58 11.83 15.56 11.60
N LEU A 59 11.32 14.48 11.02
CA LEU A 59 10.04 13.86 11.37
C LEU A 59 10.22 12.45 11.95
N GLU A 60 9.30 12.06 12.81
CA GLU A 60 9.09 10.68 13.22
C GLU A 60 8.11 9.94 12.29
N GLU A 61 8.23 8.62 12.20
CA GLU A 61 7.36 7.79 11.36
C GLU A 61 5.86 7.96 11.67
N LYS A 62 5.53 8.20 12.95
CA LYS A 62 4.16 8.37 13.43
C LYS A 62 3.51 9.67 12.97
N GLN A 63 4.31 10.66 12.58
CA GLN A 63 3.86 11.97 12.11
C GLN A 63 3.50 11.97 10.63
N LEU A 64 3.90 10.92 9.88
CA LEU A 64 3.50 10.77 8.49
C LEU A 64 2.00 10.45 8.39
N PRO A 65 1.30 10.99 7.37
CA PRO A 65 -0.06 10.58 7.04
C PRO A 65 -0.17 9.06 6.91
N ARG A 66 -1.26 8.48 7.42
CA ARG A 66 -1.42 7.03 7.52
C ARG A 66 -2.13 6.45 6.30
N MET A 67 -1.76 5.24 5.92
CA MET A 67 -2.43 4.39 4.95
C MET A 67 -2.75 3.06 5.64
N LEU A 68 -3.96 2.54 5.44
CA LEU A 68 -4.37 1.26 6.03
C LEU A 68 -3.69 0.10 5.31
N GLU A 69 -3.30 -0.95 6.03
CA GLU A 69 -2.86 -2.22 5.40
C GLU A 69 -3.96 -2.83 4.51
N THR A 70 -5.23 -2.56 4.81
CA THR A 70 -6.39 -3.02 4.02
C THR A 70 -6.69 -2.15 2.79
N ASP A 71 -5.98 -1.04 2.59
CA ASP A 71 -6.13 -0.19 1.41
C ASP A 71 -5.87 -0.99 0.12
N ALA A 72 -6.64 -0.73 -0.93
CA ALA A 72 -6.54 -1.49 -2.18
C ALA A 72 -5.14 -1.38 -2.80
N VAL A 73 -4.50 -0.21 -2.72
CA VAL A 73 -3.14 0.02 -3.23
C VAL A 73 -2.11 -0.67 -2.34
N ALA A 74 -2.25 -0.57 -1.02
CA ALA A 74 -1.36 -1.25 -0.08
C ALA A 74 -1.39 -2.77 -0.28
N ARG A 75 -2.58 -3.34 -0.42
CA ARG A 75 -2.78 -4.77 -0.70
C ARG A 75 -2.25 -5.16 -2.07
N TYR A 76 -2.48 -4.36 -3.12
CA TYR A 76 -2.00 -4.63 -4.48
C TYR A 76 -0.47 -4.71 -4.57
N TYR A 77 0.24 -3.82 -3.86
CA TYR A 77 1.71 -3.83 -3.79
C TYR A 77 2.28 -4.68 -2.65
N GLY A 78 1.40 -5.33 -1.87
CA GLY A 78 1.79 -6.20 -0.77
C GLY A 78 2.48 -5.50 0.40
N LEU A 79 2.17 -4.22 0.62
CA LEU A 79 2.83 -3.40 1.63
C LEU A 79 2.56 -3.92 3.04
N GLY A 80 3.59 -3.82 3.89
CA GLY A 80 3.55 -4.13 5.31
C GLY A 80 3.63 -2.87 6.17
N ARG A 81 3.34 -3.05 7.46
CA ARG A 81 3.41 -1.97 8.45
C ARG A 81 4.79 -1.31 8.51
N GLY A 82 4.81 0.00 8.63
CA GLY A 82 6.02 0.82 8.69
C GLY A 82 6.67 1.10 7.33
N GLN A 83 6.17 0.54 6.22
CA GLN A 83 6.62 0.95 4.89
C GLN A 83 6.03 2.31 4.52
N VAL A 84 6.83 3.11 3.81
CA VAL A 84 6.44 4.45 3.38
C VAL A 84 6.29 4.49 1.86
N VAL A 85 5.18 5.03 1.41
CA VAL A 85 4.86 5.22 -0.01
C VAL A 85 4.91 6.70 -0.32
N LYS A 86 5.65 7.05 -1.36
CA LYS A 86 5.60 8.37 -2.00
C LYS A 86 4.44 8.37 -2.99
N VAL A 87 3.53 9.31 -2.83
CA VAL A 87 2.34 9.49 -3.66
C VAL A 87 2.48 10.80 -4.41
N THR A 88 2.56 10.71 -5.74
CA THR A 88 2.68 11.87 -6.63
C THR A 88 1.37 12.09 -7.36
N TYR A 89 0.73 13.22 -7.10
CA TYR A 89 -0.47 13.68 -7.80
C TYR A 89 -0.02 14.54 -8.98
N SER A 90 -0.11 13.99 -10.18
CA SER A 90 0.03 14.75 -11.42
C SER A 90 -1.30 15.40 -11.74
N SER A 91 -1.28 16.71 -11.96
CA SER A 91 -2.40 17.45 -12.56
C SER A 91 -1.92 18.02 -13.89
N ASP A 92 -2.81 18.08 -14.87
CA ASP A 92 -2.49 18.67 -16.18
C ASP A 92 -2.39 20.20 -16.11
N VAL A 93 -2.95 20.80 -15.04
CA VAL A 93 -3.15 22.25 -14.90
C VAL A 93 -2.20 22.87 -13.88
N THR A 94 -1.66 22.11 -12.92
CA THR A 94 -0.84 22.67 -11.82
C THR A 94 0.46 21.91 -11.62
N GLU A 95 1.33 22.45 -10.78
CA GLU A 95 2.54 21.75 -10.35
C GLU A 95 2.18 20.44 -9.63
N SER A 96 2.96 19.39 -9.89
CA SER A 96 2.76 18.07 -9.29
C SER A 96 2.92 18.13 -7.77
N HIS A 97 1.93 17.63 -7.03
CA HIS A 97 1.97 17.59 -5.57
C HIS A 97 2.46 16.22 -5.08
N VAL A 98 3.48 16.22 -4.21
CA VAL A 98 4.08 15.00 -3.65
C VAL A 98 3.75 14.91 -2.16
N THR A 99 3.21 13.77 -1.73
CA THR A 99 3.02 13.43 -0.31
C THR A 99 3.63 12.09 0.02
N TYR A 100 3.93 11.86 1.29
CA TYR A 100 4.42 10.58 1.80
C TYR A 100 3.41 9.99 2.78
N ARG A 101 3.13 8.69 2.67
CA ARG A 101 2.18 7.99 3.55
C ARG A 101 2.83 6.75 4.16
N CYS A 102 2.62 6.52 5.45
CA CYS A 102 3.12 5.35 6.18
C CYS A 102 2.00 4.31 6.33
N VAL A 103 2.29 3.06 6.02
CA VAL A 103 1.34 1.94 6.17
C VAL A 103 1.28 1.51 7.63
N MET A 104 0.07 1.39 8.17
CA MET A 104 -0.22 1.00 9.57
C MET A 104 -1.10 -0.25 9.63
#